data_AF-A0A934BJS7-F1
#
_entry.id   AF-A0A934BJS7-F1
#
_cell.length_a   1.000
_cell.length_b   1.000
_cell.length_c   1.000
_cell.angle_alpha   90.00
_cell.angle_beta   90.00
_cell.angle_gamma   90.00
#
_symmetry.space_group_name_H-M   'P 1'
#
loop_
_entity.id
_entity.type
_entity.pdbx_description
1 polymer ?
#
loop_
_entity_poly.entity_id
_entity_poly.type
_entity_poly.pdbx_seq_one_letter_code
_entity_poly.pdbx_strand_id
1 'polypeptide(L)'
;TVIPLTIKVELQADRIKFLLHEILKSDIPFVIEGINILSTDKTFNSNSLMENANILANDTDNRFPNPIIDVTLEVHVIDCKT
;
A
#
# COMPACT_ATOMS: atom_id res chain seq x y z
N THR A 1 8.15 -19.65 -18.23
CA THR A 1 7.90 -20.36 -16.95
C THR A 1 6.97 -19.55 -16.09
N VAL A 2 6.08 -20.17 -15.30
CA VAL A 2 5.23 -19.44 -14.34
C VAL A 2 5.84 -19.58 -12.95
N ILE A 3 6.04 -18.46 -12.27
CA ILE A 3 6.65 -18.41 -10.93
C ILE A 3 5.60 -17.82 -9.98
N PRO A 4 5.11 -18.57 -8.97
CA PRO A 4 4.25 -18.03 -7.94
C PRO A 4 5.04 -17.14 -6.97
N LEU A 5 4.46 -16.00 -6.62
CA LEU A 5 4.97 -15.05 -5.63
C LEU A 5 3.85 -14.63 -4.69
N THR A 6 4.17 -14.59 -3.40
CA THR A 6 3.33 -13.99 -2.37
C THR A 6 4.01 -12.71 -1.86
N ILE A 7 3.36 -11.56 -2.00
CA ILE A 7 3.86 -10.27 -1.51
C ILE A 7 3.05 -9.91 -0.26
N LYS A 8 3.74 -9.67 0.86
CA LYS A 8 3.13 -9.21 2.12
C LYS A 8 3.70 -7.86 2.50
N VAL A 9 2.82 -6.89 2.75
CA VAL A 9 3.21 -5.52 3.07
C VAL A 9 2.25 -4.90 4.07
N GLU A 10 2.81 -4.23 5.08
CA GLU A 10 2.08 -3.38 6.02
C GLU A 10 2.19 -1.93 5.52
N LEU A 11 1.05 -1.26 5.30
CA LEU A 11 1.01 0.10 4.75
C LEU A 11 -0.16 0.92 5.30
N GLN A 12 -0.02 2.25 5.24
CA GLN A 12 -1.14 3.16 5.51
C GLN A 12 -2.26 2.92 4.49
N ALA A 13 -3.52 2.84 4.93
CA ALA A 13 -4.64 2.42 4.09
C ALA A 13 -4.79 3.25 2.80
N ASP A 14 -4.53 4.55 2.86
CA ASP A 14 -4.56 5.44 1.70
C ASP A 14 -3.45 5.16 0.66
N ARG A 15 -2.38 4.46 1.05
CA ARG A 15 -1.25 4.11 0.18
C ARG A 15 -1.50 2.88 -0.68
N ILE A 16 -2.55 2.10 -0.43
CA ILE A 16 -2.84 0.91 -1.23
C ILE A 16 -3.00 1.22 -2.72
N LYS A 17 -3.57 2.39 -3.04
CA LYS A 17 -3.73 2.87 -4.42
C LYS A 17 -2.38 3.01 -5.14
N PHE A 18 -1.34 3.46 -4.43
CA PHE A 18 0.00 3.61 -5.00
C PHE A 18 0.65 2.25 -5.19
N LEU A 19 0.52 1.33 -4.24
CA LEU A 19 1.01 -0.05 -4.38
C LEU A 19 0.42 -0.71 -5.63
N LEU A 20 -0.91 -0.67 -5.77
CA LEU A 20 -1.58 -1.27 -6.92
C LEU A 20 -1.21 -0.57 -8.23
N HIS A 21 -1.10 0.76 -8.23
CA HIS A 21 -0.66 1.51 -9.41
C HIS A 21 0.72 1.08 -9.89
N GLU A 22 1.71 0.99 -9.00
CA GLU A 22 3.07 0.60 -9.36
C GLU A 22 3.15 -0.85 -9.84
N ILE A 23 2.37 -1.77 -9.22
CA ILE A 23 2.29 -3.16 -9.69
C ILE A 23 1.68 -3.22 -11.09
N LEU A 24 0.54 -2.57 -11.31
CA LEU A 24 -0.16 -2.56 -12.60
C LEU A 24 0.63 -1.89 -13.73
N LYS A 25 1.55 -1.00 -13.39
CA LYS A 25 2.44 -0.35 -14.35
C LYS A 25 3.73 -1.14 -14.62
N SER A 26 3.97 -2.26 -13.93
CA SER A 26 5.20 -3.03 -14.10
C SER A 26 5.36 -3.54 -15.54
N ASP A 27 6.58 -3.45 -16.07
CA ASP A 27 6.96 -4.04 -17.37
C ASP A 27 7.06 -5.57 -17.31
N ILE A 28 6.96 -6.16 -16.11
CA ILE A 28 7.00 -7.61 -15.91
C ILE A 28 5.59 -8.17 -16.17
N PRO A 29 5.40 -9.18 -17.04
CA PRO A 29 4.12 -9.83 -17.19
C PRO A 29 3.74 -10.61 -15.93
N PHE A 30 2.57 -10.31 -15.35
CA PHE A 30 2.06 -11.01 -14.17
C PHE A 30 0.54 -11.18 -14.21
N VAL A 31 0.03 -12.06 -13.35
CA VAL A 31 -1.38 -12.27 -13.06
C VAL A 31 -1.60 -12.17 -11.57
N ILE A 32 -2.54 -11.32 -11.12
CA ILE A 32 -2.96 -11.27 -9.71
C ILE A 32 -4.10 -12.25 -9.53
N GLU A 33 -3.93 -13.22 -8.64
CA GLU A 33 -4.97 -14.21 -8.31
C GLU A 33 -5.82 -13.79 -7.13
N GLY A 34 -5.21 -13.09 -6.18
CA GLY A 34 -5.88 -12.69 -4.96
C GLY A 34 -5.24 -11.46 -4.33
N ILE A 35 -6.09 -10.63 -3.74
CA ILE A 35 -5.71 -9.51 -2.89
C ILE A 35 -6.46 -9.70 -1.58
N ASN A 36 -5.73 -9.91 -0.48
CA ASN A 36 -6.30 -9.95 0.85
C ASN A 36 -5.87 -8.69 1.61
N ILE A 37 -6.85 -7.98 2.17
CA ILE A 37 -6.62 -6.75 2.94
C ILE A 37 -7.20 -6.99 4.32
N LEU A 38 -6.34 -6.93 5.33
CA LEU A 38 -6.72 -7.08 6.72
C LEU A 38 -6.51 -5.75 7.44
N SER A 39 -7.52 -5.38 8.24
CA SER A 39 -7.35 -4.26 9.17
C SER A 39 -6.36 -4.67 10.25
N THR A 40 -5.48 -3.75 10.61
CA THR A 40 -4.70 -3.88 11.85
C THR A 40 -5.32 -2.99 12.93
N ASP A 41 -4.98 -3.26 14.19
CA ASP A 41 -5.31 -2.37 15.32
C ASP A 41 -4.34 -1.17 15.41
N LYS A 42 -3.45 -0.99 14.42
CA LYS A 42 -2.42 0.04 14.41
C LYS A 42 -2.85 1.24 13.56
N THR A 43 -2.43 2.42 13.98
CA THR A 43 -2.64 3.67 13.23
C THR A 43 -1.33 4.44 13.14
N PHE A 44 -1.02 5.02 11.98
CA PHE A 44 0.11 5.93 11.87
C PHE A 44 -0.27 7.28 12.49
N ASN A 45 0.36 7.63 13.62
CA ASN A 45 0.12 8.92 14.24
C ASN A 45 0.94 10.00 13.50
N SER A 46 0.28 10.96 12.86
CA SER A 46 0.92 12.01 12.05
C SER A 46 1.72 13.04 12.86
N ASN A 47 1.70 12.94 14.21
CA ASN A 47 2.31 13.93 15.10
C ASN A 47 3.85 13.95 15.07
N SER A 48 4.53 13.03 14.37
CA SER A 48 6.00 13.02 14.30
C SER A 48 6.58 13.80 13.10
N LEU A 49 5.75 14.43 12.26
CA LEU A 49 6.22 15.13 11.04
C LEU A 49 5.99 16.66 11.08
N MET A 50 5.34 17.17 12.12
CA MET A 50 4.85 18.56 12.17
C MET A 50 5.67 19.51 13.04
N GLU A 51 6.88 19.16 13.47
CA GLU A 51 7.73 20.10 14.22
C GLU A 51 8.40 21.19 13.36
N ASN A 52 8.23 21.21 12.04
CA ASN A 52 8.95 22.16 11.17
C ASN A 52 8.14 22.79 10.02
N ALA A 53 6.89 23.18 10.24
CA ALA A 53 6.24 24.13 9.32
C ALA A 53 5.16 24.96 10.03
N ASN A 54 5.54 26.19 10.41
CA ASN A 54 4.62 27.29 10.70
C ASN A 54 3.69 27.53 9.50
N ILE A 55 2.52 26.90 9.44
CA ILE A 55 1.43 27.38 8.58
C ILE A 55 0.10 27.22 9.33
N LEU A 56 -0.41 28.38 9.74
CA LEU A 56 -1.79 28.66 10.08
C LEU A 56 -2.71 28.16 8.96
N ALA A 57 -3.51 27.14 9.22
CA ALA A 57 -4.65 26.80 8.37
C ALA A 57 -5.81 26.33 9.25
N ASN A 58 -6.81 27.20 9.36
CA ASN A 58 -8.18 26.83 9.68
C ASN A 58 -8.64 25.82 8.63
N ASP A 59 -8.63 24.54 8.95
CA ASP A 59 -9.59 23.63 8.35
C ASP A 59 -9.81 22.46 9.29
N THR A 60 -11.07 22.07 9.37
CA THR A 60 -11.66 21.01 10.18
C THR A 60 -10.71 19.86 10.53
N ASP A 61 -10.72 19.51 11.81
CA ASP A 61 -9.96 18.44 12.47
C ASP A 61 -10.26 17.04 11.86
N ASN A 62 -9.80 16.80 10.63
CA ASN A 62 -9.85 15.52 9.93
C ASN A 62 -8.68 14.60 10.37
N ARG A 63 -8.26 14.69 11.64
CA ARG A 63 -7.22 13.83 12.24
C ARG A 63 -7.74 12.43 12.54
N PHE A 64 -8.54 11.84 11.64
CA PHE A 64 -8.77 10.41 11.75
C PHE A 64 -7.42 9.73 11.51
N PRO A 65 -6.94 8.94 12.48
CA PRO A 65 -5.66 8.27 12.34
C PRO A 65 -5.71 7.43 11.07
N ASN A 66 -4.69 7.57 10.21
CA ASN A 66 -4.65 6.77 9.00
C ASN A 66 -4.34 5.32 9.41
N PRO A 67 -5.32 4.39 9.26
CA PRO A 67 -5.15 3.05 9.76
C PRO A 67 -4.06 2.34 8.95
N ILE A 68 -3.33 1.49 9.63
CA ILE A 68 -2.38 0.60 8.97
C ILE A 68 -3.15 -0.66 8.58
N ILE A 69 -2.90 -1.14 7.37
CA ILE A 69 -3.48 -2.36 6.84
C ILE A 69 -2.37 -3.32 6.43
N ASP A 70 -2.66 -4.61 6.60
CA ASP A 70 -1.84 -5.68 6.07
C ASP A 70 -2.42 -6.11 4.72
N VAL A 71 -1.60 -6.05 3.68
CA VAL A 71 -1.96 -6.45 2.32
C VAL A 71 -1.14 -7.67 1.93
N THR A 72 -1.84 -8.74 1.54
CA THR A 72 -1.23 -9.93 0.92
C THR A 72 -1.69 -10.02 -0.52
N LEU A 73 -0.74 -10.09 -1.45
CA LEU A 73 -0.97 -10.30 -2.87
C LEU A 73 -0.46 -11.68 -3.27
N GLU A 74 -1.33 -12.48 -3.87
CA GLU A 74 -0.96 -13.75 -4.50
C GLU A 74 -0.86 -13.50 -6.01
N VAL A 75 0.34 -13.67 -6.55
CA VAL A 75 0.71 -13.24 -7.90
C VAL A 75 1.47 -14.34 -8.62
N HIS A 76 1.23 -14.48 -9.91
CA HIS A 76 2.04 -15.31 -10.80
C HIS A 76 2.81 -14.42 -11.76
N VAL A 77 4.13 -14.51 -11.77
CA VAL A 77 4.99 -13.86 -12.77
C VAL A 77 5.22 -14.82 -13.93
N ILE A 78 5.07 -14.32 -15.15
CA ILE A 78 5.28 -15.08 -16.38
C ILE A 78 6.68 -14.73 -16.90
N ASP A 79 7.62 -15.66 -16.73
CA ASP A 79 8.94 -15.59 -17.35
C ASP A 79 8.79 -15.89 -18.85
N CYS A 80 8.69 -14.82 -19.64
CA CYS A 80 8.69 -14.83 -21.10
C CYS A 80 10.12 -14.97 -21.64
N LYS A 81 10.87 -15.98 -21.19
CA LYS A 81 12.03 -16.45 -21.94
C LYS A 81 11.52 -17.25 -23.15
N THR A 82 11.46 -16.57 -24.28
CA THR A 82 11.54 -17.18 -25.62
C THR A 82 12.94 -17.01 -26.16
#